data_AF-A0A081RB10-F1
#
_entry.id   AF-A0A081RB10-F1
#
_cell.length_a   1.000
_cell.length_b   1.000
_cell.length_c   1.000
_cell.angle_alpha   90.00
_cell.angle_beta   90.00
_cell.angle_gamma   90.00
#
_symmetry.space_group_name_H-M   'P 1'
#
loop_
_entity.id
_entity.type
_entity.pdbx_description
1 polymer ?
#
loop_
_entity_poly.entity_id
_entity_poly.type
_entity_poly.pdbx_seq_one_letter_code
_entity_poly.pdbx_strand_id
1 'polypeptide(L)'
;MRYFLDTEYNGFGGELISLALAPEYGDQDFYVSFPLPDDIHPWVAQNVIPYLRFVPQGVDHQLSRVDAARHLEAYLANDPDPLIVADWPDDLAYFCALLVTGPGEIIDHNGLRLELINAAGFSAAANSKMPHNALYDAHALKEFYLNPVL
;
A
#
# COMPACT_ATOMS: atom_id res chain seq x y z
N MET A 1 2.80 -15.76 2.60
CA MET A 1 1.63 -15.45 1.75
C MET A 1 1.98 -14.29 0.83
N ARG A 2 1.25 -14.08 -0.28
CA ARG A 2 1.39 -12.85 -1.08
C ARG A 2 0.53 -11.72 -0.53
N TYR A 3 1.07 -10.52 -0.54
CA TYR A 3 0.40 -9.29 -0.17
C TYR A 3 0.55 -8.30 -1.31
N PHE A 4 -0.56 -7.86 -1.87
CA PHE A 4 -0.59 -6.94 -3.01
C PHE A 4 -0.56 -5.51 -2.48
N LEU A 5 0.44 -4.77 -2.88
CA LEU A 5 0.76 -3.44 -2.40
C LEU A 5 0.30 -2.40 -3.42
N ASP A 6 -0.25 -1.31 -2.90
CA ASP A 6 -0.43 -0.06 -3.63
C ASP A 6 -0.23 1.11 -2.65
N THR A 7 0.22 2.26 -3.15
CA THR A 7 0.40 3.48 -2.35
C THR A 7 -0.12 4.72 -3.06
N GLU A 8 -0.60 5.67 -2.26
CA GLU A 8 -0.89 7.03 -2.73
C GLU A 8 0.12 8.00 -2.13
N TYR A 9 0.61 8.94 -2.93
CA TYR A 9 1.63 9.90 -2.54
C TYR A 9 1.43 11.25 -3.24
N ASN A 10 2.00 12.30 -2.66
CA ASN A 10 1.71 13.69 -3.02
C ASN A 10 2.43 14.15 -4.31
N GLY A 11 2.13 13.51 -5.44
CA GLY A 11 2.81 13.73 -6.72
C GLY A 11 4.19 13.06 -6.78
N PHE A 12 4.86 13.18 -7.92
CA PHE A 12 6.14 12.49 -8.17
C PHE A 12 7.20 12.82 -7.12
N GLY A 13 7.68 11.81 -6.39
CA GLY A 13 8.65 11.95 -5.30
C GLY A 13 8.14 12.71 -4.07
N GLY A 14 6.82 12.89 -3.94
CA GLY A 14 6.18 13.59 -2.84
C GLY A 14 6.11 12.77 -1.55
N GLU A 15 5.37 13.29 -0.57
CA GLU A 15 5.17 12.59 0.70
C GLU A 15 4.12 11.48 0.56
N LEU A 16 4.35 10.36 1.24
CA LEU A 16 3.41 9.23 1.30
C LEU A 16 2.11 9.65 1.99
N ILE A 17 0.98 9.37 1.36
CA ILE A 17 -0.38 9.72 1.84
C ILE A 17 -1.08 8.48 2.41
N SER A 18 -1.03 7.34 1.70
CA SER A 18 -1.54 6.07 2.21
C SER A 18 -0.81 4.87 1.64
N LEU A 19 -0.88 3.75 2.34
CA LEU A 19 -0.33 2.47 1.95
C LEU A 19 -1.33 1.37 2.29
N ALA A 20 -1.53 0.43 1.37
CA ALA A 20 -2.40 -0.72 1.59
C ALA A 20 -1.69 -2.05 1.28
N LEU A 21 -2.09 -3.11 1.97
CA LEU A 21 -1.79 -4.49 1.59
C LEU A 21 -3.07 -5.30 1.54
N ALA A 22 -3.38 -5.86 0.38
CA ALA A 22 -4.43 -6.85 0.20
C ALA A 22 -3.81 -8.26 0.26
N PRO A 23 -4.17 -9.12 1.22
CA PRO A 23 -3.64 -10.48 1.28
C PRO A 23 -4.24 -11.38 0.18
N GLU A 24 -3.47 -12.35 -0.29
CA GLU A 24 -3.90 -13.38 -1.25
C GLU A 24 -5.06 -14.22 -0.70
N TYR A 25 -5.06 -14.48 0.61
CA TYR A 25 -6.11 -15.24 1.31
C TYR A 25 -6.65 -14.47 2.51
N GLY A 26 -7.93 -14.71 2.83
CA GLY A 26 -8.62 -14.03 3.93
C GLY A 26 -9.09 -12.63 3.56
N ASP A 27 -9.59 -11.93 4.57
CA ASP A 27 -10.21 -10.59 4.50
C ASP A 27 -9.53 -9.58 5.44
N GLN A 28 -8.33 -9.93 5.93
CA GLN A 28 -7.55 -9.10 6.84
C GLN A 28 -6.69 -8.13 6.04
N ASP A 29 -7.32 -7.12 5.46
CA ASP A 29 -6.62 -6.05 4.75
C ASP A 29 -5.80 -5.19 5.71
N PHE A 30 -4.68 -4.69 5.24
CA PHE A 30 -3.92 -3.64 5.91
C PHE A 30 -4.13 -2.33 5.17
N TYR A 31 -4.40 -1.27 5.92
CA TYR A 31 -4.46 0.08 5.37
C TYR A 31 -4.01 1.08 6.42
N VAL A 32 -3.16 2.02 6.00
CA VAL A 32 -2.80 3.17 6.80
C VAL A 32 -2.79 4.41 5.93
N SER A 33 -3.11 5.53 6.56
CA SER A 33 -2.97 6.87 5.99
C SER A 33 -2.11 7.72 6.93
N PHE A 34 -1.50 8.76 6.37
CA PHE A 34 -0.62 9.65 7.10
C PHE A 34 -1.27 11.03 7.28
N PRO A 35 -0.78 11.87 8.22
CA PRO A 35 -1.06 13.29 8.21
C PRO A 35 -0.76 13.87 6.83
N LEU A 36 -1.68 14.67 6.30
CA LEU A 36 -1.51 15.26 4.98
C LEU A 36 -0.42 16.35 5.02
N PRO A 37 0.36 16.50 3.94
CA PRO A 37 1.30 17.59 3.82
C PRO A 37 0.56 18.94 3.72
N ASP A 38 1.25 20.02 4.09
CA ASP A 38 0.69 21.38 4.06
C ASP A 38 0.26 21.78 2.64
N ASP A 39 1.08 21.44 1.64
CA ASP A 39 0.84 21.71 0.23
C ASP A 39 0.47 20.42 -0.51
N ILE A 40 -0.81 20.25 -0.84
CA ILE A 40 -1.30 19.09 -1.59
C ILE A 40 -1.25 19.38 -3.08
N HIS A 41 -0.64 18.47 -3.85
CA HIS A 41 -0.57 18.55 -5.30
C HIS A 41 -1.98 18.66 -5.90
N PRO A 42 -2.25 19.57 -6.87
CA PRO A 42 -3.62 19.84 -7.33
C PRO A 42 -4.37 18.62 -7.84
N TRP A 43 -3.67 17.71 -8.53
CA TRP A 43 -4.27 16.47 -9.01
C TRP A 43 -4.61 15.52 -7.85
N VAL A 44 -3.76 15.44 -6.82
CA VAL A 44 -3.98 14.60 -5.63
C VAL A 44 -5.16 15.13 -4.81
N ALA A 45 -5.25 16.45 -4.65
CA ALA A 45 -6.38 17.10 -3.97
C ALA A 45 -7.73 16.76 -4.63
N GLN A 46 -7.75 16.55 -5.95
CA GLN A 46 -8.96 16.26 -6.72
C GLN A 46 -9.27 14.76 -6.80
N ASN A 47 -8.24 13.92 -6.88
CA ASN A 47 -8.41 12.51 -7.25
C ASN A 47 -8.09 11.51 -6.14
N VAL A 48 -7.33 11.89 -5.11
CA VAL A 48 -6.93 11.00 -4.01
C VAL A 48 -7.63 11.37 -2.72
N ILE A 49 -7.49 12.63 -2.28
CA ILE A 49 -7.99 13.10 -0.98
C ILE A 49 -9.49 12.84 -0.76
N PRO A 50 -10.37 13.04 -1.76
CA PRO A 50 -11.80 12.75 -1.58
C PRO A 50 -12.09 11.28 -1.30
N TYR A 51 -11.20 10.37 -1.71
CA TYR A 51 -11.38 8.93 -1.60
C TYR A 51 -10.53 8.26 -0.52
N LEU A 52 -9.60 9.00 0.09
CA LEU A 52 -8.65 8.50 1.08
C LEU A 52 -9.30 7.67 2.20
N ARG A 53 -10.48 8.09 2.66
CA ARG A 53 -11.17 7.46 3.81
C ARG A 53 -12.27 6.48 3.39
N PHE A 54 -12.43 6.20 2.09
CA PHE A 54 -13.35 5.16 1.64
C PHE A 54 -12.65 3.80 1.74
N VAL A 55 -12.63 3.25 2.94
CA VAL A 55 -12.17 1.88 3.24
C VAL A 55 -13.17 1.23 4.19
N PRO A 56 -13.17 -0.11 4.36
CA PRO A 56 -14.07 -0.77 5.29
C PRO A 56 -13.99 -0.18 6.71
N GLN A 57 -15.14 -0.13 7.40
CA GLN A 57 -15.20 0.38 8.76
C GLN A 57 -14.30 -0.45 9.68
N GLY A 58 -13.36 0.20 10.39
CA GLY A 58 -12.38 -0.46 11.26
C GLY A 58 -11.00 -0.65 10.63
N VAL A 59 -10.84 -0.35 9.34
CA VAL A 59 -9.56 -0.36 8.60
C VAL A 59 -8.98 1.05 8.43
N ASP A 60 -9.80 2.09 8.60
CA ASP A 60 -9.39 3.50 8.47
C ASP A 60 -8.54 3.97 9.66
N HIS A 61 -7.21 3.88 9.51
CA HIS A 61 -6.24 4.36 10.50
C HIS A 61 -5.41 5.52 9.95
N GLN A 62 -5.46 6.69 10.60
CA GLN A 62 -4.47 7.75 10.41
C GLN A 62 -3.39 7.63 11.48
N LEU A 63 -2.14 7.39 11.07
CA LEU A 63 -1.03 7.10 11.98
C LEU A 63 0.19 7.96 11.65
N SER A 64 1.05 8.15 12.65
CA SER A 64 2.41 8.63 12.40
C SER A 64 3.22 7.58 11.63
N ARG A 65 4.33 7.98 11.02
CA ARG A 65 5.20 7.05 10.29
C ARG A 65 5.74 5.92 11.17
N VAL A 66 6.08 6.21 12.41
CA VAL A 66 6.58 5.22 13.37
C VAL A 66 5.45 4.28 13.81
N ASP A 67 4.26 4.81 14.10
CA ASP A 67 3.12 3.98 14.51
C ASP A 67 2.64 3.08 13.36
N ALA A 68 2.64 3.59 12.12
CA ALA A 68 2.33 2.80 10.94
C ALA A 68 3.33 1.67 10.71
N ALA A 69 4.64 1.92 10.93
CA ALA A 69 5.66 0.88 10.83
C ALA A 69 5.44 -0.22 11.88
N ARG A 70 5.10 0.13 13.13
CA ARG A 70 4.77 -0.85 14.18
C ARG A 70 3.45 -1.57 13.93
N HIS A 71 2.48 -0.89 13.32
CA HIS A 71 1.23 -1.52 12.90
C HIS A 71 1.50 -2.56 11.80
N LEU A 72 2.35 -2.24 10.82
CA LEU A 72 2.77 -3.16 9.76
C LEU A 72 3.56 -4.35 10.30
N GLU A 73 4.47 -4.12 11.26
CA GLU A 73 5.19 -5.16 11.99
C GLU A 73 4.22 -6.16 12.63
N ALA A 74 3.25 -5.66 13.41
CA ALA A 74 2.25 -6.51 14.05
C ALA A 74 1.36 -7.26 13.04
N TYR A 75 1.02 -6.62 11.92
CA TYR A 75 0.24 -7.22 10.85
C TYR A 75 0.95 -8.41 10.19
N LEU A 76 2.26 -8.28 9.95
CA LEU A 76 3.07 -9.32 9.29
C LEU A 76 3.65 -10.36 10.25
N ALA A 77 3.56 -10.16 11.57
CA ALA A 77 4.25 -10.98 12.58
C ALA A 77 4.00 -12.49 12.51
N ASN A 78 2.82 -12.90 12.01
CA ASN A 78 2.44 -14.32 11.91
C ASN A 78 2.80 -14.98 10.57
N ASP A 79 3.35 -14.22 9.62
CA ASP A 79 3.87 -14.77 8.37
C ASP A 79 5.41 -14.77 8.42
N PRO A 80 6.07 -15.93 8.44
CA PRO A 80 7.53 -15.99 8.50
C PRO A 80 8.22 -15.66 7.16
N ASP A 81 7.48 -15.64 6.05
CA ASP A 81 8.03 -15.34 4.72
C ASP A 81 6.98 -14.60 3.84
N PRO A 82 6.58 -13.38 4.23
CA PRO A 82 5.65 -12.57 3.45
C PRO A 82 6.31 -12.12 2.14
N LEU A 83 5.55 -12.23 1.05
CA LEU A 83 5.93 -11.74 -0.26
C LEU A 83 5.08 -10.51 -0.60
N ILE A 84 5.69 -9.34 -0.65
CA ILE A 84 5.05 -8.10 -1.07
C ILE A 84 5.15 -7.99 -2.59
N VAL A 85 4.01 -7.87 -3.25
CA VAL A 85 3.89 -7.83 -4.72
C VAL A 85 3.37 -6.46 -5.13
N ALA A 86 4.06 -5.79 -6.05
CA ALA A 86 3.65 -4.51 -6.61
C ALA A 86 3.89 -4.49 -8.12
N ASP A 87 3.13 -3.69 -8.85
CA ASP A 87 3.35 -3.41 -10.28
C ASP A 87 4.12 -2.11 -10.53
N TRP A 88 4.26 -1.25 -9.51
CA TRP A 88 4.96 0.02 -9.62
C TRP A 88 6.16 0.13 -8.66
N PRO A 89 7.32 0.67 -9.10
CA PRO A 89 8.54 0.73 -8.29
C PRO A 89 8.46 1.71 -7.12
N ASP A 90 7.76 2.85 -7.25
CA ASP A 90 7.65 3.82 -6.15
C ASP A 90 6.90 3.22 -4.95
N ASP A 91 5.92 2.34 -5.17
CA ASP A 91 5.20 1.67 -4.09
C ASP A 91 6.15 0.85 -3.22
N LEU A 92 7.01 0.04 -3.86
CA LEU A 92 8.05 -0.71 -3.17
C LEU A 92 9.04 0.21 -2.45
N ALA A 93 9.38 1.36 -3.05
CA ALA A 93 10.26 2.33 -2.42
C ALA A 93 9.62 2.92 -1.16
N TYR A 94 8.35 3.33 -1.19
CA TYR A 94 7.63 3.83 -0.02
C TYR A 94 7.44 2.76 1.05
N PHE A 95 7.10 1.53 0.64
CA PHE A 95 7.01 0.40 1.55
C PHE A 95 8.34 0.17 2.27
N CYS A 96 9.44 0.04 1.54
CA CYS A 96 10.78 -0.13 2.12
C CYS A 96 11.16 1.04 3.04
N ALA A 97 10.83 2.27 2.63
CA ALA A 97 11.12 3.44 3.44
C ALA A 97 10.33 3.40 4.76
N LEU A 98 9.08 2.93 4.76
CA LEU A 98 8.25 2.79 5.96
C LEU A 98 8.81 1.77 6.95
N LEU A 99 9.48 0.71 6.46
CA LEU A 99 10.14 -0.27 7.33
C LEU A 99 11.26 0.34 8.19
N VAL A 100 11.89 1.42 7.71
CA VAL A 100 12.97 2.12 8.41
C VAL A 100 12.40 3.05 9.47
N THR A 101 12.54 2.68 10.75
CA THR A 101 12.00 3.43 11.90
C THR A 101 12.96 4.47 12.46
N GLY A 102 14.23 4.41 12.08
CA GLY A 102 15.27 5.32 12.57
C GLY A 102 16.64 5.06 11.92
N PRO A 103 17.68 5.83 12.27
CA PRO A 103 19.03 5.65 11.73
C PRO A 103 19.60 4.26 12.06
N GLY A 104 19.66 3.38 11.06
CA GLY A 104 20.11 2.00 11.24
C GLY A 104 19.09 1.10 11.95
N GLU A 105 17.84 1.54 12.08
CA GLU A 105 16.75 0.80 12.70
C GLU A 105 15.70 0.42 11.65
N ILE A 106 15.20 -0.81 11.75
CA ILE A 106 14.12 -1.37 10.93
C ILE A 106 13.10 -2.03 11.87
N ILE A 107 11.86 -2.21 11.40
CA ILE A 107 10.87 -3.05 12.09
C ILE A 107 11.43 -4.47 12.33
N ASP A 108 10.91 -5.14 13.36
CA ASP A 108 11.23 -6.55 13.60
C ASP A 108 10.51 -7.43 12.55
N HIS A 109 11.24 -8.31 11.87
CA HIS A 109 10.65 -9.21 10.87
C HIS A 109 11.48 -10.49 10.73
N ASN A 110 10.80 -11.61 10.46
CA ASN A 110 11.43 -12.94 10.36
C ASN A 110 11.79 -13.37 8.93
N GLY A 111 11.69 -12.43 7.98
CA GLY A 111 11.79 -12.65 6.55
C GLY A 111 10.88 -11.68 5.83
N LEU A 112 11.27 -11.19 4.65
CA LEU A 112 10.44 -10.35 3.79
C LEU A 112 11.00 -10.40 2.37
N ARG A 113 10.14 -10.70 1.40
CA ARG A 113 10.48 -10.69 -0.02
C ARG A 113 9.67 -9.62 -0.74
N LEU A 114 10.28 -9.05 -1.76
CA LEU A 114 9.66 -8.07 -2.64
C LEU A 114 9.66 -8.61 -4.07
N GLU A 115 8.55 -8.45 -4.77
CA GLU A 115 8.40 -8.80 -6.18
C GLU A 115 7.79 -7.62 -6.93
N LEU A 116 8.57 -7.05 -7.85
CA LEU A 116 8.06 -6.12 -8.85
C LEU A 116 7.63 -6.95 -10.08
N ILE A 117 6.35 -6.94 -10.38
CA ILE A 117 5.80 -7.73 -11.49
C ILE A 117 5.70 -6.91 -12.77
N ASN A 118 5.75 -7.58 -13.92
CA ASN A 118 5.32 -6.97 -15.17
C ASN A 118 3.79 -7.09 -15.28
N ALA A 119 3.08 -6.03 -14.91
CA ALA A 119 1.62 -5.98 -14.99
C ALA A 119 1.12 -5.39 -16.33
N ALA A 120 1.75 -5.76 -17.45
CA ALA A 120 1.29 -5.33 -18.77
C ALA A 120 -0.20 -5.65 -18.97
N GLY A 121 -1.01 -4.64 -19.26
CA GLY A 121 -2.47 -4.75 -19.41
C GLY A 121 -3.27 -4.46 -18.14
N PHE A 122 -2.60 -4.25 -17.00
CA PHE A 122 -3.22 -3.71 -15.79
C PHE A 122 -3.12 -2.18 -15.76
N SER A 123 -4.14 -1.55 -15.22
CA SER A 123 -4.16 -0.14 -14.85
C SER A 123 -5.11 0.03 -13.68
N ALA A 124 -4.60 0.41 -12.51
CA ALA A 124 -5.44 0.71 -11.34
C ALA A 124 -6.58 1.68 -11.70
N ALA A 125 -6.28 2.71 -12.51
CA ALA A 125 -7.27 3.68 -13.00
C ALA A 125 -8.41 3.07 -13.83
N ALA A 126 -8.19 1.94 -14.51
CA ALA A 126 -9.19 1.27 -15.34
C ALA A 126 -9.82 0.04 -14.66
N ASN A 127 -9.08 -0.63 -13.78
CA ASN A 127 -9.46 -1.92 -13.19
C ASN A 127 -10.01 -1.79 -11.78
N SER A 128 -9.66 -0.73 -11.05
CA SER A 128 -10.13 -0.51 -9.69
C SER A 128 -11.59 -0.07 -9.65
N LYS A 129 -12.31 -0.57 -8.64
CA LYS A 129 -13.68 -0.13 -8.34
C LYS A 129 -13.72 1.31 -7.84
N MET A 130 -12.61 1.77 -7.25
CA MET A 130 -12.42 3.14 -6.79
C MET A 130 -10.95 3.50 -7.03
N PRO A 131 -10.62 3.95 -8.26
CA PRO A 131 -9.29 4.41 -8.59
C PRO A 131 -8.76 5.43 -7.60
N HIS A 132 -7.45 5.41 -7.36
CA HIS A 132 -6.75 6.37 -6.53
C HIS A 132 -7.09 6.25 -5.03
N ASN A 133 -7.46 5.03 -4.64
CA ASN A 133 -7.54 4.60 -3.26
C ASN A 133 -6.69 3.33 -3.13
N ALA A 134 -5.63 3.43 -2.34
CA ALA A 134 -4.63 2.36 -2.26
C ALA A 134 -5.21 0.97 -1.92
N LEU A 135 -6.26 0.87 -1.09
CA LEU A 135 -6.82 -0.43 -0.75
C LEU A 135 -7.59 -1.04 -1.93
N TYR A 136 -8.40 -0.24 -2.63
CA TYR A 136 -9.11 -0.71 -3.81
C TYR A 136 -8.15 -1.05 -4.96
N ASP A 137 -7.09 -0.26 -5.12
CA ASP A 137 -6.09 -0.46 -6.17
C ASP A 137 -5.23 -1.72 -5.88
N ALA A 138 -4.84 -1.94 -4.62
CA ALA A 138 -4.22 -3.19 -4.17
C ALA A 138 -5.11 -4.43 -4.40
N HIS A 139 -6.42 -4.32 -4.17
CA HIS A 139 -7.36 -5.39 -4.50
C HIS A 139 -7.48 -5.63 -6.00
N ALA A 140 -7.49 -4.58 -6.82
CA ALA A 140 -7.50 -4.72 -8.27
C ALA A 140 -6.24 -5.42 -8.78
N LEU A 141 -5.07 -5.08 -8.23
CA LEU A 141 -3.80 -5.74 -8.53
C LEU A 141 -3.84 -7.23 -8.14
N LYS A 142 -4.38 -7.55 -6.95
CA LYS A 142 -4.62 -8.93 -6.51
C LYS A 142 -5.48 -9.69 -7.51
N GLU A 143 -6.63 -9.13 -7.89
CA GLU A 143 -7.57 -9.77 -8.82
C GLU A 143 -6.91 -10.03 -10.18
N PHE A 144 -6.15 -9.06 -10.71
CA PHE A 144 -5.39 -9.18 -11.95
C PHE A 144 -4.32 -10.26 -11.89
N TYR A 145 -3.50 -10.27 -10.84
CA TYR A 145 -2.40 -11.23 -10.69
C TYR A 145 -2.89 -12.67 -10.54
N LEU A 146 -3.97 -12.88 -9.79
CA LEU A 146 -4.52 -14.22 -9.56
C LEU A 146 -5.36 -14.75 -10.73
N ASN A 147 -5.92 -13.84 -11.53
CA ASN A 147 -6.75 -14.20 -12.69
C ASN A 147 -6.26 -13.47 -13.96
N PRO A 148 -5.05 -13.77 -14.45
CA PRO A 148 -4.56 -13.16 -15.67
C PRO A 148 -5.51 -13.56 -16.81
N VAL A 149 -6.16 -12.57 -17.42
CA VAL A 149 -6.94 -12.78 -18.64
C VAL A 149 -5.93 -13.15 -19.74
N LEU A 150 -5.89 -14.44 -20.08
CA LEU A 150 -5.11 -14.98 -21.20
C LEU A 150 -5.61 -14.47 -22.54
#